data_AF-A0AAV1D3T0-F1
#
_entry.id   AF-A0AAV1D3T0-F1
#
_cell.length_a   1.000
_cell.length_b   1.000
_cell.length_c   1.000
_cell.angle_alpha   90.00
_cell.angle_beta   90.00
_cell.angle_gamma   90.00
#
_symmetry.space_group_name_H-M   'P 1'
#
loop_
_entity.id
_entity.type
_entity.pdbx_description
1 polymer ?
#
loop_
_entity_poly.entity_id
_entity_poly.type
_entity_poly.pdbx_seq_one_letter_code
_entity_poly.pdbx_strand_id
1 'polypeptide(L)'
;MADVQRRGGGGGGGRPFPPSRGPLPGPPPTKSGPRFEPVDREKICPLLLRVFTKVGEHHNSSEFAVRGKEPKDEVQIYTWMDATLRELTDLVKEVAPEARRRDAVLSFAFVYPDSRGRMVVREVGKTFSNPNIRRPDNGSMALGELNFRIGDYLDVAILLQ
;
A
#
# COMPACT_ATOMS: atom_id res chain seq x y z
N MET A 1 -20.78 -15.72 90.58
CA MET A 1 -22.18 -15.97 90.94
C MET A 1 -23.05 -15.46 89.79
N ALA A 2 -23.99 -16.31 89.36
CA ALA A 2 -25.22 -16.05 88.61
C ALA A 2 -25.16 -15.78 87.09
N ASP A 3 -25.60 -16.80 86.35
CA ASP A 3 -26.33 -16.77 85.07
C ASP A 3 -27.54 -15.82 85.07
N VAL A 4 -27.88 -15.27 83.90
CA VAL A 4 -29.28 -15.22 83.43
C VAL A 4 -29.39 -15.10 81.91
N GLN A 5 -30.53 -15.55 81.40
CA GLN A 5 -30.74 -16.24 80.14
C GLN A 5 -31.81 -15.54 79.25
N ARG A 6 -31.61 -15.61 77.92
CA ARG A 6 -32.58 -15.73 76.79
C ARG A 6 -33.34 -14.51 76.19
N ARG A 7 -33.18 -14.43 74.85
CA ARG A 7 -34.17 -14.53 73.73
C ARG A 7 -34.59 -13.27 72.94
N GLY A 8 -34.62 -13.46 71.60
CA GLY A 8 -35.31 -12.68 70.55
C GLY A 8 -34.36 -11.75 69.79
N GLY A 9 -34.27 -11.68 68.46
CA GLY A 9 -35.10 -12.16 67.36
C GLY A 9 -35.13 -11.07 66.27
N GLY A 10 -34.78 -11.41 65.03
CA GLY A 10 -35.16 -10.65 63.81
C GLY A 10 -34.22 -9.55 63.33
N GLY A 11 -33.93 -9.55 62.01
CA GLY A 11 -33.41 -8.38 61.30
C GLY A 11 -32.27 -8.64 60.32
N GLY A 12 -32.48 -9.48 59.30
CA GLY A 12 -31.57 -9.57 58.16
C GLY A 12 -31.61 -8.27 57.33
N GLY A 13 -30.62 -7.40 57.52
CA GLY A 13 -30.40 -6.20 56.71
C GLY A 13 -29.27 -6.44 55.70
N GLY A 14 -29.60 -7.08 54.57
CA GLY A 14 -28.67 -7.22 53.45
C GLY A 14 -28.36 -5.85 52.83
N ARG A 15 -27.08 -5.48 52.81
CA ARG A 15 -26.61 -4.35 52.00
C ARG A 15 -26.69 -4.77 50.52
N PRO A 16 -27.30 -4.01 49.61
CA PRO A 16 -27.29 -4.37 48.20
C PRO A 16 -25.86 -4.22 47.66
N PHE A 17 -25.36 -5.29 47.04
CA PHE A 17 -24.13 -5.25 46.25
C PHE A 17 -24.32 -4.33 45.04
N PRO A 18 -23.32 -3.54 44.63
CA PRO A 18 -23.41 -2.76 43.41
C PRO A 18 -23.51 -3.70 42.19
N PRO A 19 -24.24 -3.32 41.12
CA PRO A 19 -24.36 -4.17 39.95
C PRO A 19 -23.00 -4.30 39.25
N SER A 20 -22.67 -5.54 38.86
CA SER A 20 -21.50 -5.86 38.06
C SER A 20 -21.51 -5.03 36.77
N ARG A 21 -20.59 -4.07 36.64
CA ARG A 21 -20.33 -3.38 35.38
C ARG A 21 -19.92 -4.44 34.35
N GLY A 22 -20.73 -4.59 33.30
CA GLY A 22 -20.40 -5.44 32.16
C GLY A 22 -19.10 -5.01 31.46
N PRO A 23 -18.58 -5.82 30.54
CA PRO A 23 -17.34 -5.52 29.82
C PRO A 23 -17.46 -4.17 29.10
N LEU A 24 -16.41 -3.36 29.19
CA LEU A 24 -16.32 -2.12 28.42
C LEU A 24 -16.45 -2.44 26.92
N PRO A 25 -17.18 -1.62 26.13
CA PRO A 25 -17.14 -1.72 24.68
C PRO A 25 -15.70 -1.63 24.20
N GLY A 26 -15.28 -2.56 23.32
CA GLY A 26 -13.97 -2.50 22.68
C GLY A 26 -13.76 -1.17 21.96
N PRO A 27 -12.50 -0.75 21.73
CA PRO A 27 -12.23 0.47 20.99
C PRO A 27 -12.93 0.42 19.62
N PRO A 28 -13.52 1.54 19.16
CA PRO A 28 -14.18 1.58 17.86
C PRO A 28 -13.18 1.20 16.76
N PRO A 29 -13.62 0.53 15.69
CA PRO A 29 -12.76 0.30 14.53
C PRO A 29 -12.21 1.65 14.08
N THR A 30 -10.88 1.76 14.07
CA THR A 30 -10.22 2.93 13.50
C THR A 30 -10.72 3.06 12.08
N LYS A 31 -11.43 4.16 11.78
CA LYS A 31 -11.79 4.50 10.42
C LYS A 31 -10.49 4.81 9.68
N SER A 32 -9.83 3.77 9.19
CA SER A 32 -8.80 3.90 8.17
C SER A 32 -9.38 4.78 7.08
N GLY A 33 -8.61 5.78 6.63
CA GLY A 33 -8.99 6.67 5.53
C GLY A 33 -9.48 5.89 4.31
N PRO A 34 -10.02 6.58 3.28
CA PRO A 34 -10.63 5.91 2.13
C PRO A 34 -9.72 4.80 1.62
N ARG A 35 -10.13 3.55 1.89
CA ARG A 35 -9.39 2.40 1.38
C ARG A 35 -9.65 2.40 -0.11
N PHE A 36 -8.58 2.33 -0.87
CA PHE A 36 -8.71 2.08 -2.29
C PHE A 36 -9.42 0.72 -2.45
N GLU A 37 -10.61 0.72 -3.06
CA GLU A 37 -11.42 -0.49 -3.20
C GLU A 37 -10.91 -1.33 -4.39
N PRO A 38 -10.88 -2.67 -4.26
CA PRO A 38 -10.55 -3.56 -5.38
C PRO A 38 -11.42 -3.29 -6.60
N VAL A 39 -10.82 -3.35 -7.79
CA VAL A 39 -11.52 -3.06 -9.05
C VAL A 39 -12.15 -4.35 -9.59
N ASP A 40 -13.41 -4.28 -10.01
CA ASP A 40 -14.03 -5.38 -10.77
C ASP A 40 -13.48 -5.39 -12.21
N ARG A 41 -12.39 -6.13 -12.42
CA ARG A 41 -11.64 -6.19 -13.67
C ARG A 41 -12.41 -6.82 -14.84
N GLU A 42 -13.52 -7.52 -14.59
CA GLU A 42 -14.40 -8.06 -15.63
C GLU A 42 -15.35 -6.99 -16.20
N LYS A 43 -15.71 -6.01 -15.38
CA LYS A 43 -16.66 -4.95 -15.75
C LYS A 43 -16.00 -3.64 -16.16
N ILE A 44 -14.77 -3.42 -15.72
CA ILE A 44 -14.06 -2.16 -15.89
C ILE A 44 -12.98 -2.33 -16.96
N CYS A 45 -13.00 -1.47 -17.98
CA CYS A 45 -11.97 -1.47 -19.02
C CYS A 45 -10.59 -1.12 -18.41
N PRO A 46 -9.51 -1.85 -18.77
CA PRO A 46 -8.18 -1.52 -18.29
C PRO A 46 -7.72 -0.15 -18.83
N LEU A 47 -6.84 0.49 -18.06
CA LEU A 47 -6.08 1.67 -18.48
C LEU A 47 -4.78 1.23 -19.17
N LEU A 48 -4.28 2.08 -20.08
CA LEU A 48 -2.95 1.94 -20.66
C LEU A 48 -1.92 2.62 -19.75
N LEU A 49 -1.02 1.84 -19.17
CA LEU A 49 0.10 2.31 -18.38
C LEU A 49 1.37 2.26 -19.24
N ARG A 50 2.03 3.41 -19.41
CA ARG A 50 3.35 3.50 -20.07
C ARG A 50 4.43 3.38 -19.01
N VAL A 51 5.24 2.33 -19.12
CA VAL A 51 6.32 2.00 -18.18
C VAL A 51 7.66 2.17 -18.88
N PHE A 52 8.57 2.92 -18.28
CA PHE A 52 9.93 3.12 -18.77
C PHE A 52 10.89 2.44 -17.80
N THR A 53 11.82 1.63 -18.31
CA THR A 53 12.78 0.89 -17.47
C THR A 53 14.19 1.37 -17.71
N LYS A 54 14.99 1.53 -16.64
CA LYS A 54 16.42 1.87 -16.72
C LYS A 54 17.23 1.13 -15.68
N VAL A 55 18.41 0.68 -16.03
CA VAL A 55 19.33 0.02 -15.08
C VAL A 55 20.14 1.06 -14.32
N GLY A 56 20.26 0.88 -13.00
CA GLY A 56 21.14 1.67 -12.12
C GLY A 56 20.50 2.92 -11.51
N GLU A 57 19.63 3.64 -12.22
CA GLU A 57 18.97 4.84 -11.72
C GLU A 57 17.67 5.13 -12.48
N HIS A 58 16.87 6.07 -11.97
CA HIS A 58 15.70 6.60 -12.66
C HIS A 58 16.11 7.46 -13.87
N HIS A 59 15.21 7.60 -14.83
CA HIS A 59 15.37 8.60 -15.91
C HIS A 59 15.31 10.02 -15.34
N ASN A 60 16.00 10.96 -15.96
CA ASN A 60 15.93 12.36 -15.59
C ASN A 60 14.58 12.95 -16.03
N SER A 61 14.02 13.87 -15.26
CA SER A 61 12.74 14.51 -15.63
C SER A 61 12.77 15.22 -16.98
N SER A 62 13.92 15.76 -17.39
CA SER A 62 14.09 16.40 -18.70
C SER A 62 13.92 15.45 -19.88
N GLU A 63 14.15 14.15 -19.69
CA GLU A 63 13.96 13.13 -20.74
C GLU A 63 12.49 12.93 -21.09
N PHE A 64 11.57 13.32 -20.19
CA PHE A 64 10.13 13.26 -20.42
C PHE A 64 9.53 14.59 -20.88
N ALA A 65 10.34 15.67 -20.98
CA ALA A 65 9.84 17.01 -21.20
C ALA A 65 9.24 17.22 -22.60
N VAL A 66 9.67 16.44 -23.60
CA VAL A 66 9.21 16.56 -24.98
C VAL A 66 8.43 15.31 -25.38
N ARG A 67 7.12 15.48 -25.58
CA ARG A 67 6.24 14.42 -26.07
C ARG A 67 6.74 13.86 -27.39
N GLY A 68 6.78 12.53 -27.50
CA GLY A 68 7.32 11.79 -28.64
C GLY A 68 8.85 11.62 -28.62
N LYS A 69 9.53 12.16 -27.61
CA LYS A 69 10.96 11.97 -27.37
C LYS A 69 11.26 11.37 -26.00
N GLU A 70 10.26 10.74 -25.38
CA GLU A 70 10.47 9.95 -24.17
C GLU A 70 11.49 8.82 -24.40
N PRO A 71 12.07 8.24 -23.34
CA PRO A 71 12.99 7.11 -23.44
C PRO A 71 12.41 5.97 -24.29
N LYS A 72 13.27 5.28 -25.04
CA LYS A 72 12.84 4.24 -26.01
C LYS A 72 12.49 2.91 -25.35
N ASP A 73 12.96 2.69 -24.13
CA ASP A 73 12.73 1.46 -23.36
C ASP A 73 11.34 1.48 -22.70
N GLU A 74 10.33 1.83 -23.50
CA GLU A 74 8.92 1.88 -23.13
C GLU A 74 8.28 0.50 -23.25
N VAL A 75 7.54 0.13 -22.22
CA VAL A 75 6.69 -1.06 -22.15
C VAL A 75 5.28 -0.59 -21.84
N GLN A 76 4.32 -1.06 -22.63
CA GLN A 76 2.92 -0.73 -22.46
C GLN A 76 2.18 -1.85 -21.76
N ILE A 77 1.50 -1.52 -20.66
CA ILE A 77 0.79 -2.48 -19.82
C ILE A 77 -0.67 -2.08 -19.74
N TYR A 78 -1.58 -3.00 -20.11
CA TYR A 78 -2.99 -2.85 -19.84
C TYR A 78 -3.30 -3.35 -18.42
N THR A 79 -3.76 -2.46 -17.55
CA THR A 79 -3.95 -2.77 -16.13
C THR A 79 -5.07 -1.95 -15.50
N TRP A 80 -5.22 -2.01 -14.17
CA TRP A 80 -6.25 -1.29 -13.42
C TRP A 80 -5.63 -0.50 -12.27
N MET A 81 -6.43 0.37 -11.66
CA MET A 81 -5.99 1.21 -10.53
C MET A 81 -5.65 0.38 -9.28
N ASP A 82 -6.13 -0.86 -9.17
CA ASP A 82 -5.79 -1.80 -8.09
C ASP A 82 -4.51 -2.62 -8.36
N ALA A 83 -3.84 -2.38 -9.50
CA ALA A 83 -2.61 -3.10 -9.82
C ALA A 83 -1.51 -2.78 -8.82
N THR A 84 -0.92 -3.84 -8.28
CA THR A 84 0.10 -3.74 -7.24
C THR A 84 1.50 -3.54 -7.82
N LEU A 85 2.42 -2.96 -7.04
CA LEU A 85 3.83 -2.90 -7.44
C LEU A 85 4.42 -4.30 -7.66
N ARG A 86 3.90 -5.34 -6.99
CA ARG A 86 4.28 -6.74 -7.22
C ARG A 86 3.86 -7.22 -8.61
N GLU A 87 2.59 -7.01 -9.01
CA GLU A 87 2.14 -7.34 -10.38
C GLU A 87 3.02 -6.65 -11.43
N LEU A 88 3.31 -5.36 -11.23
CA LEU A 88 4.17 -4.60 -12.14
C LEU A 88 5.62 -5.12 -12.15
N THR A 89 6.14 -5.55 -11.00
CA THR A 89 7.48 -6.15 -10.90
C THR A 89 7.59 -7.41 -11.76
N ASP A 90 6.59 -8.28 -11.69
CA ASP A 90 6.61 -9.55 -12.40
C ASP A 90 6.46 -9.34 -13.91
N LEU A 91 5.66 -8.36 -14.34
CA LEU A 91 5.60 -7.94 -15.75
C LEU A 91 6.92 -7.32 -16.25
N VAL A 92 7.56 -6.46 -15.45
CA VAL A 92 8.87 -5.88 -15.82
C VAL A 92 9.94 -6.96 -15.98
N LYS A 93 9.92 -8.04 -15.18
CA LYS A 93 10.84 -9.15 -15.37
C LYS A 93 10.66 -9.86 -16.71
N GLU A 94 9.47 -9.90 -17.28
CA GLU A 94 9.24 -10.57 -18.57
C GLU A 94 10.02 -9.88 -19.70
N VAL A 95 10.13 -8.55 -19.62
CA VAL A 95 10.72 -7.69 -20.66
C VAL A 95 12.15 -7.23 -20.36
N ALA A 96 12.55 -7.11 -19.09
CA ALA A 96 13.89 -6.68 -18.65
C ALA A 96 14.59 -7.80 -17.86
N PRO A 97 15.51 -8.58 -18.48
CA PRO A 97 16.21 -9.68 -17.84
C PRO A 97 16.98 -9.30 -16.56
N GLU A 98 17.49 -8.07 -16.48
CA GLU A 98 18.22 -7.53 -15.33
C GLU A 98 17.37 -7.52 -14.07
N ALA A 99 16.05 -7.30 -14.21
CA ALA A 99 15.10 -7.32 -13.09
C ALA A 99 14.91 -8.72 -12.50
N ARG A 100 15.34 -9.79 -13.17
CA ARG A 100 15.25 -11.18 -12.65
C ARG A 100 16.40 -11.55 -11.71
N ARG A 101 17.44 -10.72 -11.62
CA ARG A 101 18.57 -11.01 -10.74
C ARG A 101 18.11 -11.08 -9.29
N ARG A 102 18.68 -12.02 -8.54
CA ARG A 102 18.26 -12.32 -7.16
C ARG A 102 18.42 -11.13 -6.21
N ASP A 103 19.39 -10.28 -6.48
CA ASP A 103 19.76 -9.08 -5.74
C ASP A 103 19.09 -7.79 -6.29
N ALA A 104 18.34 -7.88 -7.39
CA ALA A 104 17.74 -6.70 -8.01
C ALA A 104 16.63 -6.10 -7.15
N VAL A 105 16.65 -4.77 -7.05
CA VAL A 105 15.61 -3.94 -6.44
C VAL A 105 14.99 -3.10 -7.54
N LEU A 106 13.67 -3.16 -7.69
CA LEU A 106 12.94 -2.31 -8.62
C LEU A 106 12.43 -1.11 -7.84
N SER A 107 12.91 0.08 -8.19
CA SER A 107 12.45 1.35 -7.65
C SER A 107 11.44 1.95 -8.61
N PHE A 108 10.25 2.29 -8.12
CA PHE A 108 9.14 2.80 -8.91
C PHE A 108 9.00 4.30 -8.68
N ALA A 109 8.83 5.06 -9.74
CA ALA A 109 8.54 6.48 -9.70
C ALA A 109 7.42 6.86 -10.66
N PHE A 110 6.54 7.77 -10.24
CA PHE A 110 5.59 8.38 -11.16
C PHE A 110 6.22 9.57 -11.85
N VAL A 111 5.93 9.71 -13.14
CA VAL A 111 6.40 10.83 -13.94
C VAL A 111 5.22 11.60 -14.49
N TYR A 112 5.12 12.87 -14.13
CA TYR A 112 3.97 13.71 -14.45
C TYR A 112 4.36 15.19 -14.49
N PRO A 113 3.61 16.04 -15.20
CA PRO A 113 3.84 17.49 -15.18
C PRO A 113 3.42 18.11 -13.85
N ASP A 114 4.27 18.98 -13.30
CA ASP A 114 3.91 19.85 -12.17
C ASP A 114 2.91 20.94 -12.61
N SER A 115 2.48 21.78 -11.66
CA SER A 115 1.58 22.90 -11.93
C SER A 115 2.15 23.96 -12.89
N ARG A 116 3.44 23.90 -13.20
CA ARG A 116 4.14 24.77 -14.15
C ARG A 116 4.42 24.05 -15.47
N GLY A 117 3.90 22.84 -15.66
CA GLY A 117 4.08 22.02 -16.86
C GLY A 117 5.46 21.36 -16.97
N ARG A 118 6.29 21.39 -15.92
CA ARG A 118 7.60 20.71 -15.93
C ARG A 118 7.44 19.29 -15.43
N MET A 119 8.05 18.35 -16.12
CA MET A 119 8.02 16.96 -15.67
C MET A 119 8.73 16.80 -14.33
N VAL A 120 8.15 15.98 -13.48
CA VAL A 120 8.67 15.58 -12.17
C VAL A 120 8.73 14.07 -12.15
N VAL A 121 9.83 13.52 -11.63
CA VAL A 121 9.98 12.10 -11.33
C VAL A 121 9.90 11.94 -9.83
N ARG A 122 8.86 11.28 -9.32
CA ARG A 122 8.60 11.10 -7.88
C ARG A 122 8.64 9.62 -7.54
N GLU A 123 9.65 9.19 -6.80
CA GLU A 123 9.73 7.83 -6.24
C GLU A 123 8.51 7.54 -5.34
N VAL A 124 7.90 6.37 -5.51
CA VAL A 124 6.67 5.95 -4.82
C VAL A 124 6.80 4.65 -4.04
N GLY A 125 7.78 3.81 -4.36
CA GLY A 125 8.00 2.57 -3.64
C GLY A 125 9.07 1.71 -4.28
N LYS A 126 9.51 0.68 -3.56
CA LYS A 126 10.47 -0.31 -4.06
C LYS A 126 9.96 -1.72 -3.84
N THR A 127 10.33 -2.61 -4.75
CA THR A 127 10.15 -4.05 -4.59
C THR A 127 11.47 -4.78 -4.75
N PHE A 128 11.59 -5.92 -4.09
CA PHE A 128 12.65 -6.88 -4.41
C PHE A 128 12.20 -7.76 -5.56
N SER A 129 13.13 -8.06 -6.47
CA SER A 129 12.90 -9.02 -7.54
C SER A 129 12.32 -10.32 -6.96
N ASN A 130 12.96 -10.86 -5.94
CA ASN A 130 12.42 -11.99 -5.18
C ASN A 130 11.83 -11.50 -3.85
N PRO A 131 10.50 -11.63 -3.64
CA PRO A 131 9.88 -11.27 -2.37
C PRO A 131 10.48 -12.09 -1.24
N ASN A 132 10.72 -11.45 -0.10
CA ASN A 132 11.23 -12.11 1.10
C ASN A 132 10.41 -11.66 2.30
N ILE A 133 9.76 -12.60 2.99
CA ILE A 133 8.96 -12.34 4.18
C ILE A 133 9.77 -11.62 5.27
N ARG A 134 11.08 -11.88 5.34
CA ARG A 134 11.98 -11.24 6.31
C ARG A 134 12.38 -9.81 5.92
N ARG A 135 12.14 -9.40 4.68
CA ARG A 135 12.44 -8.06 4.16
C ARG A 135 11.19 -7.52 3.44
N PRO A 136 10.20 -7.00 4.20
CA PRO A 136 9.01 -6.41 3.63
C PRO A 136 9.37 -5.30 2.64
N ASP A 137 8.61 -5.22 1.55
CA ASP A 137 8.73 -4.20 0.52
C ASP A 137 7.37 -3.56 0.22
N ASN A 138 7.31 -2.65 -0.75
CA ASN A 138 6.09 -1.96 -1.12
C ASN A 138 5.23 -2.78 -2.11
N GLY A 139 5.49 -4.09 -2.27
CA GLY A 139 4.89 -4.92 -3.29
C GLY A 139 3.36 -5.00 -3.23
N SER A 140 2.75 -4.85 -2.05
CA SER A 140 1.29 -4.87 -1.90
C SER A 140 0.60 -3.54 -2.21
N MET A 141 1.35 -2.46 -2.38
CA MET A 141 0.76 -1.14 -2.63
C MET A 141 0.23 -1.06 -4.06
N ALA A 142 -1.01 -0.62 -4.20
CA ALA A 142 -1.66 -0.44 -5.50
C ALA A 142 -1.39 0.95 -6.09
N LEU A 143 -1.49 1.07 -7.42
CA LEU A 143 -1.37 2.36 -8.13
C LEU A 143 -2.29 3.44 -7.53
N GLY A 144 -3.55 3.09 -7.27
CA GLY A 144 -4.53 3.99 -6.66
C GLY A 144 -4.16 4.43 -5.24
N GLU A 145 -3.59 3.54 -4.43
CA GLU A 145 -3.11 3.87 -3.08
C GLU A 145 -1.92 4.84 -3.10
N LEU A 146 -1.09 4.75 -4.15
CA LEU A 146 0.07 5.61 -4.37
C LEU A 146 -0.27 6.97 -5.00
N ASN A 147 -1.56 7.25 -5.23
CA ASN A 147 -2.08 8.43 -5.91
C ASN A 147 -1.63 8.53 -7.38
N PHE A 148 -1.54 7.40 -8.08
CA PHE A 148 -1.38 7.39 -9.52
C PHE A 148 -2.57 8.10 -10.19
N ARG A 149 -2.32 8.86 -11.25
CA ARG A 149 -3.37 9.42 -12.10
C ARG A 149 -3.23 8.87 -13.51
N ILE A 150 -4.37 8.58 -14.13
CA ILE A 150 -4.39 8.18 -15.53
C ILE A 150 -3.75 9.30 -16.37
N GLY A 151 -2.70 8.94 -17.12
CA GLY A 151 -1.88 9.88 -17.89
C GLY A 151 -0.48 10.10 -17.30
N ASP A 152 -0.27 9.79 -16.02
CA ASP A 152 1.08 9.72 -15.45
C ASP A 152 1.84 8.54 -16.10
N TYR A 153 3.15 8.69 -16.25
CA TYR A 153 4.01 7.58 -16.63
C TYR A 153 4.56 6.88 -15.40
N LEU A 154 4.99 5.63 -15.57
CA LEU A 154 5.73 4.89 -14.56
C LEU A 154 7.18 4.75 -15.02
N ASP A 155 8.11 5.18 -14.18
CA ASP A 155 9.53 4.95 -14.37
C ASP A 155 10.03 3.90 -13.37
N VAL A 156 10.78 2.93 -13.84
CA VAL A 156 11.26 1.79 -13.05
C VAL A 156 12.77 1.69 -13.17
N ALA A 157 13.46 2.03 -12.08
CA ALA A 157 14.91 1.84 -11.97
C ALA A 157 15.22 0.44 -11.44
N ILE A 158 15.99 -0.33 -12.19
CA ILE A 158 16.48 -1.66 -11.81
C ILE A 158 17.85 -1.47 -11.15
N LEU A 159 17.86 -1.48 -9.82
CA LEU A 159 19.05 -1.31 -9.00
C LEU A 159 19.67 -2.67 -8.73
N LEU A 160 20.96 -2.81 -9.05
CA LEU A 160 21.74 -4.01 -8.74
C LEU A 160 22.59 -3.73 -7.50
N GLN A 161 22.45 -4.57 -6.47
CA GLN A 161 23.20 -4.48 -5.22
C GLN A 161 24.30 -5.53 -5.16
#